data_AF-A0A410Q8U5-F1
#
_entry.id   AF-A0A410Q8U5-F1
#
_cell.length_a   1.000
_cell.length_b   1.000
_cell.length_c   1.000
_cell.angle_alpha   90.00
_cell.angle_beta   90.00
_cell.angle_gamma   90.00
#
_symmetry.space_group_name_H-M   'P 1'
#
loop_
_entity.id
_entity.type
_entity.pdbx_description
1 polymer ?
#
loop_
_entity_poly.entity_id
_entity_poly.type
_entity_poly.pdbx_seq_one_letter_code
_entity_poly.pdbx_strand_id
1 'polypeptide(L)'
;MIIIEYNHICKNRLDRLEALNLDSEEVIEKKRGLGFFEKYLTLWVIACIIAGVAIGQLIPAIPETLSKFEYANVSIPVAILIWLMIYPMMLKIDFSSIIKATKKPKGLIVTCATNWFIKPFTMYLIAAFFLKIVFIRWIGQDLATDYLAGAVLLGAAPCTAMVFVWSYLTKGDPAYTLVQVAVNDLILLLAFTPIVAFLLGVSNVIVPYDTLFLSVVLFVVIPLLGGYLSRKFIIKHRSVEYFEDVFLKKFDNVTIVGLLLTLIIIFSFQGEIILNNPLHILLIAVPLIIQTFLIFFIAYGWAKIWKLPHDIAAPAGMIGASNFFELAVAVAISLFGLDSGAALATVVGVLVEVPVMLVLVRIANNTRYWFKQTGERGK
;
A
#
# COMPACT_ATOMS: atom_id res chain seq x y z
N MET A 1 20.90 49.55 27.03
CA MET A 1 22.03 48.84 26.37
C MET A 1 22.08 47.35 26.77
N ILE A 2 21.97 47.01 28.06
CA ILE A 2 22.05 45.62 28.58
C ILE A 2 20.91 44.68 28.09
N ILE A 3 19.69 45.21 27.84
CA ILE A 3 18.55 44.39 27.37
C ILE A 3 18.66 43.99 25.89
N ILE A 4 19.38 44.78 25.07
CA ILE A 4 19.57 44.50 23.64
C ILE A 4 20.61 43.39 23.46
N GLU A 5 21.69 43.39 24.24
CA GLU A 5 22.68 42.30 24.26
C GLU A 5 22.06 40.98 24.75
N TYR A 6 21.20 41.01 25.78
CA TYR A 6 20.58 39.80 26.31
C TYR A 6 19.66 39.10 25.28
N ASN A 7 18.88 39.86 24.52
CA ASN A 7 18.04 39.32 23.44
C ASN A 7 18.87 38.78 22.27
N HIS A 8 20.01 39.40 21.95
CA HIS A 8 20.89 38.95 20.88
C HIS A 8 21.64 37.65 21.25
N ILE A 9 21.99 37.49 22.53
CA ILE A 9 22.62 36.26 23.06
C ILE A 9 21.61 35.12 23.14
N CYS A 10 20.37 35.37 23.58
CA CYS A 10 19.30 34.35 23.62
C CYS A 10 18.93 33.86 22.21
N LYS A 11 18.81 34.76 21.23
CA LYS A 11 18.52 34.40 19.84
C LYS A 11 19.64 33.56 19.22
N ASN A 12 20.90 33.96 19.39
CA ASN A 12 22.08 33.20 18.95
C ASN A 12 22.25 31.83 19.65
N ARG A 13 21.58 31.61 20.79
CA ARG A 13 21.57 30.33 21.51
C ARG A 13 20.42 29.44 21.04
N LEU A 14 19.24 29.99 20.80
CA LEU A 14 18.10 29.30 20.18
C LEU A 14 18.43 28.84 18.76
N ASP A 15 19.01 29.71 17.92
CA ASP A 15 19.40 29.37 16.56
C ASP A 15 20.46 28.26 16.53
N ARG A 16 21.36 28.23 17.53
CA ARG A 16 22.35 27.15 17.71
C ARG A 16 21.76 25.84 18.21
N LEU A 17 20.76 25.89 19.09
CA LEU A 17 20.06 24.70 19.58
C LEU A 17 19.14 24.10 18.50
N GLU A 18 18.51 24.94 17.67
CA GLU A 18 17.77 24.50 16.49
C GLU A 18 18.70 23.89 15.43
N ALA A 19 19.85 24.49 15.17
CA ALA A 19 20.86 23.92 14.26
C ALA A 19 21.42 22.57 14.75
N LEU A 20 21.69 22.44 16.05
CA LEU A 20 22.14 21.17 16.66
C LEU A 20 21.04 20.09 16.63
N ASN A 21 19.76 20.47 16.81
CA ASN A 21 18.64 19.54 16.68
C ASN A 21 18.43 19.12 15.22
N LEU A 22 18.53 20.04 14.26
CA LEU A 22 18.43 19.77 12.82
C LEU A 22 19.57 18.86 12.33
N ASP A 23 20.81 19.11 12.76
CA ASP A 23 21.96 18.24 12.46
C ASP A 23 21.79 16.86 13.11
N SER A 24 21.21 16.79 14.32
CA SER A 24 20.96 15.51 14.99
C SER A 24 19.82 14.71 14.35
N GLU A 25 18.75 15.37 13.89
CA GLU A 25 17.67 14.74 13.12
C GLU A 25 18.17 14.29 11.75
N GLU A 26 18.97 15.09 11.03
CA GLU A 26 19.62 14.69 9.77
C GLU A 26 20.60 13.52 9.96
N VAL A 27 21.32 13.46 11.08
CA VAL A 27 22.26 12.36 11.39
C VAL A 27 21.54 11.09 11.86
N ILE A 28 20.39 11.21 12.53
CA ILE A 28 19.51 10.09 12.92
C ILE A 28 18.79 9.53 11.69
N GLU A 29 18.30 10.39 10.78
CA GLU A 29 17.76 9.97 9.47
C GLU A 29 18.82 9.29 8.60
N LYS A 30 20.06 9.80 8.59
CA LYS A 30 21.18 9.18 7.84
C LYS A 30 21.55 7.76 8.29
N LYS A 31 21.17 7.34 9.50
CA LYS A 31 21.64 6.07 10.10
C LYS A 31 20.72 4.87 9.91
N ARG A 32 19.50 5.02 9.38
CA ARG A 32 18.71 3.85 8.94
C ARG A 32 19.04 3.52 7.49
N GLY A 33 20.20 2.88 7.29
CA GLY A 33 20.44 2.11 6.07
C GLY A 33 19.36 1.04 5.89
N LEU A 34 19.14 0.55 4.67
CA LEU A 34 18.22 -0.56 4.40
C LEU A 34 18.43 -1.64 5.46
N GLY A 35 17.39 -1.98 6.21
CA GLY A 35 17.42 -3.18 7.02
C GLY A 35 17.68 -4.38 6.13
N PHE A 36 18.15 -5.46 6.74
CA PHE A 36 18.43 -6.71 6.02
C PHE A 36 17.20 -7.17 5.22
N PHE A 37 16.00 -6.93 5.75
CA PHE A 37 14.74 -7.28 5.11
C PHE A 37 14.50 -6.52 3.81
N GLU A 38 14.56 -5.18 3.82
CA GLU A 38 14.26 -4.34 2.66
C GLU A 38 15.22 -4.63 1.50
N LYS A 39 16.49 -4.92 1.82
CA LYS A 39 17.50 -5.29 0.83
C LYS A 39 17.18 -6.61 0.12
N TYR A 40 16.59 -7.58 0.82
CA TYR A 40 16.29 -8.91 0.30
C TYR A 40 14.78 -9.16 0.12
N LEU A 41 13.96 -8.11 0.09
CA LEU A 41 12.50 -8.20 0.04
C LEU A 41 12.01 -9.10 -1.10
N THR A 42 12.58 -8.96 -2.31
CA THR A 42 12.23 -9.80 -3.45
C THR A 42 12.52 -11.27 -3.21
N LEU A 43 13.65 -11.60 -2.56
CA LEU A 43 13.98 -12.99 -2.23
C LEU A 43 13.04 -13.56 -1.16
N TRP A 44 12.68 -12.75 -0.15
CA TRP A 44 11.71 -13.15 0.86
C TRP A 44 10.32 -13.40 0.27
N VAL A 45 9.84 -12.51 -0.61
CA VAL A 45 8.56 -12.70 -1.31
C VAL A 45 8.59 -13.96 -2.17
N ILE A 46 9.66 -14.17 -2.96
CA ILE A 46 9.83 -15.40 -3.75
C ILE A 46 9.84 -16.64 -2.86
N ALA A 47 10.55 -16.60 -1.73
CA ALA A 47 10.59 -17.70 -0.79
C ALA A 47 9.20 -17.98 -0.19
N CYS A 48 8.43 -16.94 0.16
CA CYS A 48 7.05 -17.07 0.64
C CYS A 48 6.11 -17.65 -0.42
N ILE A 49 6.26 -17.25 -1.69
CA ILE A 49 5.47 -17.80 -2.80
C ILE A 49 5.78 -19.29 -2.96
N ILE A 50 7.07 -19.65 -3.03
CA ILE A 50 7.49 -21.05 -3.16
C ILE A 50 7.01 -21.87 -1.97
N ALA A 51 7.20 -21.37 -0.74
CA ALA A 51 6.75 -22.04 0.47
C ALA A 51 5.22 -22.18 0.53
N GLY A 52 4.48 -21.12 0.18
CA GLY A 52 3.02 -21.15 0.13
C GLY A 52 2.51 -22.17 -0.87
N VAL A 53 2.97 -22.12 -2.12
CA VAL A 53 2.60 -23.09 -3.18
C VAL A 53 2.99 -24.51 -2.77
N ALA A 54 4.18 -24.71 -2.19
CA ALA A 54 4.63 -26.01 -1.71
C ALA A 54 3.75 -26.53 -0.56
N ILE A 55 3.33 -25.68 0.39
CA ILE A 55 2.40 -26.06 1.46
C ILE A 55 1.04 -26.45 0.87
N GLY A 56 0.52 -25.67 -0.08
CA GLY A 56 -0.75 -25.96 -0.75
C GLY A 56 -0.75 -27.30 -1.48
N GLN A 57 0.39 -27.71 -2.04
CA GLN A 57 0.54 -28.95 -2.79
C GLN A 57 0.90 -30.17 -1.93
N LEU A 58 1.85 -30.02 -1.01
CA LEU A 58 2.41 -31.12 -0.24
C LEU A 58 1.62 -31.41 1.04
N ILE A 59 0.93 -30.41 1.59
CA ILE A 59 0.18 -30.52 2.86
C ILE A 59 -1.19 -29.80 2.71
N PRO A 60 -2.10 -30.31 1.85
CA PRO A 60 -3.40 -29.68 1.59
C PRO A 60 -4.31 -29.59 2.84
N ALA A 61 -4.03 -30.39 3.87
CA ALA A 61 -4.71 -30.31 5.16
C ALA A 61 -4.62 -28.92 5.83
N ILE A 62 -3.53 -28.17 5.59
CA ILE A 62 -3.37 -26.82 6.16
C ILE A 62 -4.38 -25.84 5.54
N PRO A 63 -4.39 -25.61 4.21
CA PRO A 63 -5.36 -24.71 3.60
C PRO A 63 -6.80 -25.16 3.82
N GLU A 64 -7.10 -26.47 3.75
CA GLU A 64 -8.44 -27.02 4.02
C GLU A 64 -8.92 -26.79 5.45
N THR A 65 -8.02 -26.79 6.43
CA THR A 65 -8.38 -26.53 7.82
C THR A 65 -8.57 -25.04 8.06
N LEU A 66 -7.70 -24.20 7.48
CA LEU A 66 -7.77 -22.75 7.60
C LEU A 66 -8.99 -22.17 6.88
N SER A 67 -9.43 -22.76 5.77
CA SER A 67 -10.64 -22.33 5.04
C SER A 67 -11.92 -22.58 5.85
N LYS A 68 -11.94 -23.57 6.75
CA LYS A 68 -13.08 -23.81 7.66
C LYS A 68 -13.23 -22.74 8.74
N PHE A 69 -12.17 -21.98 9.02
CA PHE A 69 -12.22 -20.85 9.95
C PHE A 69 -12.68 -19.58 9.24
N GLU A 70 -13.93 -19.58 8.79
CA GLU A 70 -14.57 -18.43 8.17
C GLU A 70 -15.78 -17.93 8.96
N TYR A 71 -16.00 -16.62 8.90
CA TYR A 71 -17.21 -15.96 9.40
C TYR A 71 -17.75 -15.07 8.28
N ALA A 72 -18.98 -15.31 7.84
CA ALA A 72 -19.60 -14.59 6.72
C ALA A 72 -18.72 -14.57 5.45
N ASN A 73 -18.16 -15.74 5.08
CA ASN A 73 -17.21 -15.94 3.96
C ASN A 73 -15.84 -15.23 4.13
N VAL A 74 -15.57 -14.65 5.31
CA VAL A 74 -14.29 -14.02 5.59
C VAL A 74 -13.40 -14.96 6.40
N SER A 75 -12.22 -15.28 5.87
CA SER A 75 -11.22 -16.09 6.55
C SER A 75 -10.67 -15.36 7.79
N ILE A 76 -10.97 -15.89 8.98
CA ILE A 76 -10.52 -15.35 10.26
C ILE A 76 -8.98 -15.32 10.35
N PRO A 77 -8.24 -16.38 9.95
CA PRO A 77 -6.77 -16.34 9.93
C PRO A 77 -6.23 -15.18 9.10
N VAL A 78 -6.78 -14.96 7.89
CA VAL A 78 -6.37 -13.86 7.01
C VAL A 78 -6.69 -12.52 7.65
N ALA A 79 -7.88 -12.38 8.25
CA ALA A 79 -8.27 -11.15 8.97
C ALA A 79 -7.30 -10.80 10.09
N ILE A 80 -6.91 -11.78 10.92
CA ILE A 80 -5.95 -11.57 12.01
C ILE A 80 -4.59 -11.11 11.48
N LEU A 81 -4.10 -11.72 10.38
CA LEU A 81 -2.82 -11.31 9.80
C LEU A 81 -2.88 -9.89 9.23
N ILE A 82 -3.97 -9.55 8.54
CA ILE A 82 -4.21 -8.18 8.05
C ILE A 82 -4.24 -7.20 9.23
N TRP A 83 -4.87 -7.56 10.36
CA TRP A 83 -4.84 -6.75 11.57
C TRP A 83 -3.43 -6.57 12.11
N LEU A 84 -2.63 -7.64 12.19
CA LEU A 84 -1.23 -7.59 12.62
C LEU A 84 -0.37 -6.68 11.73
N MET A 85 -0.75 -6.47 10.47
CA MET A 85 -0.05 -5.59 9.53
C MET A 85 -0.54 -4.14 9.60
N ILE A 86 -1.85 -3.92 9.59
CA ILE A 86 -2.44 -2.58 9.53
C ILE A 86 -2.35 -1.88 10.89
N TYR A 87 -2.58 -2.60 12.00
CA TYR A 87 -2.59 -1.99 13.33
C TYR A 87 -1.29 -1.25 13.67
N PRO A 88 -0.07 -1.82 13.47
CA PRO A 88 1.19 -1.09 13.64
C PRO A 88 1.32 0.18 12.81
N MET A 89 0.81 0.16 11.58
CA MET A 89 0.85 1.33 10.70
C MET A 89 -0.07 2.43 11.22
N MET A 90 -1.28 2.07 11.65
CA MET A 90 -2.25 3.01 12.20
C MET A 90 -1.76 3.66 13.50
N LEU A 91 -0.95 2.94 14.30
CA LEU A 91 -0.29 3.51 15.47
C LEU A 91 0.68 4.65 15.10
N LYS A 92 1.34 4.56 13.93
CA LYS A 92 2.29 5.60 13.46
C LYS A 92 1.59 6.86 12.97
N ILE A 93 0.28 6.81 12.72
CA ILE A 93 -0.47 7.97 12.22
C ILE A 93 -0.64 9.00 13.34
N ASP A 94 0.01 10.15 13.17
CA ASP A 94 -0.25 11.33 13.98
C ASP A 94 -1.24 12.28 13.29
N PHE A 95 -2.48 12.31 13.80
CA PHE A 95 -3.54 13.17 13.30
C PHE A 95 -3.19 14.66 13.33
N SER A 96 -2.32 15.10 14.24
CA SER A 96 -1.83 16.48 14.28
C SER A 96 -0.97 16.81 13.06
N SER A 97 -0.17 15.84 12.62
CA SER A 97 0.69 15.94 11.43
C SER A 97 -0.13 15.90 10.13
N ILE A 98 -1.25 15.15 10.09
CA ILE A 98 -2.21 15.21 8.97
C ILE A 98 -2.73 16.64 8.77
N ILE A 99 -3.15 17.30 9.86
CA ILE A 99 -3.65 18.68 9.81
C ILE A 99 -2.57 19.63 9.30
N LYS A 100 -1.33 19.50 9.75
CA LYS A 100 -0.21 20.33 9.25
C LYS A 100 0.08 20.10 7.77
N ALA A 101 -0.08 18.87 7.29
CA ALA A 101 0.26 18.52 5.91
C ALA A 101 -0.78 18.95 4.87
N THR A 102 -2.02 19.26 5.28
CA THR A 102 -2.97 20.00 4.42
C THR A 102 -2.43 21.36 3.96
N LYS A 103 -1.40 21.91 4.64
CA LYS A 103 -0.69 23.13 4.21
C LYS A 103 0.21 22.94 2.98
N LYS A 104 0.51 21.70 2.58
CA LYS A 104 1.23 21.35 1.33
C LYS A 104 0.34 20.44 0.47
N PRO A 105 -0.77 20.94 -0.10
CA PRO A 105 -1.83 20.10 -0.66
C PRO A 105 -1.48 19.46 -2.00
N LYS A 106 -0.52 20.03 -2.75
CA LYS A 106 -0.23 19.61 -4.13
C LYS A 106 0.10 18.11 -4.26
N GLY A 107 0.97 17.57 -3.40
CA GLY A 107 1.32 16.15 -3.43
C GLY A 107 0.15 15.24 -3.00
N LEU A 108 -0.69 15.69 -2.07
CA LEU A 108 -1.90 14.99 -1.65
C LEU A 108 -2.96 14.97 -2.77
N ILE A 109 -3.13 16.07 -3.50
CA ILE A 109 -4.07 16.12 -4.62
C ILE A 109 -3.64 15.16 -5.71
N VAL A 110 -2.34 15.11 -6.06
CA VAL A 110 -1.83 14.18 -7.07
C VAL A 110 -2.12 12.74 -6.66
N THR A 111 -1.81 12.33 -5.43
CA THR A 111 -2.04 10.95 -4.98
C THR A 111 -3.52 10.62 -4.88
N CYS A 112 -4.33 11.48 -4.25
CA CYS A 112 -5.76 11.23 -4.07
C CYS A 112 -6.50 11.22 -5.40
N ALA A 113 -6.22 12.17 -6.30
CA ALA A 113 -6.83 12.20 -7.63
C ALA A 113 -6.47 10.94 -8.42
N THR A 114 -5.19 10.56 -8.38
CA THR A 114 -4.72 9.36 -9.07
C THR A 114 -5.38 8.11 -8.52
N ASN A 115 -5.41 7.92 -7.20
CA ASN A 115 -5.94 6.69 -6.58
C ASN A 115 -7.45 6.54 -6.66
N TRP A 116 -8.21 7.63 -6.63
CA TRP A 116 -9.66 7.57 -6.49
C TRP A 116 -10.43 7.93 -7.77
N PHE A 117 -9.83 8.71 -8.68
CA PHE A 117 -10.51 9.15 -9.91
C PHE A 117 -9.87 8.60 -11.19
N ILE A 118 -8.59 8.23 -11.16
CA ILE A 118 -7.89 7.76 -12.36
C ILE A 118 -7.72 6.25 -12.31
N LYS A 119 -6.99 5.76 -11.30
CA LYS A 119 -6.56 4.37 -11.15
C LYS A 119 -7.70 3.35 -11.24
N PRO A 120 -8.83 3.47 -10.53
CA PRO A 120 -9.86 2.44 -10.57
C PRO A 120 -10.51 2.34 -11.95
N PHE A 121 -10.73 3.48 -12.59
CA PHE A 121 -11.36 3.58 -13.91
C PHE A 121 -10.42 3.13 -15.03
N THR A 122 -9.15 3.55 -15.02
CA THR A 122 -8.19 3.06 -16.02
C THR A 122 -7.88 1.59 -15.83
N MET A 123 -7.85 1.08 -14.58
CA MET A 123 -7.73 -0.35 -14.30
C MET A 123 -8.89 -1.11 -14.94
N TYR A 124 -10.13 -0.66 -14.70
CA TYR A 124 -11.31 -1.27 -15.33
C TYR A 124 -11.20 -1.27 -16.85
N LEU A 125 -10.89 -0.12 -17.47
CA LEU A 125 -10.84 0.01 -18.92
C LEU A 125 -9.75 -0.86 -19.54
N ILE A 126 -8.55 -0.87 -18.98
CA ILE A 126 -7.43 -1.67 -19.48
C ILE A 126 -7.69 -3.15 -19.27
N ALA A 127 -8.12 -3.55 -18.07
CA ALA A 127 -8.44 -4.94 -17.77
C ALA A 127 -9.59 -5.45 -18.64
N ALA A 128 -10.66 -4.66 -18.83
CA ALA A 128 -11.79 -5.04 -19.68
C ALA A 128 -11.36 -5.17 -21.15
N PHE A 129 -10.54 -4.24 -21.66
CA PHE A 129 -10.01 -4.31 -23.02
C PHE A 129 -9.18 -5.58 -23.23
N PHE A 130 -8.19 -5.83 -22.38
CA PHE A 130 -7.33 -7.00 -22.56
C PHE A 130 -8.07 -8.30 -22.27
N LEU A 131 -8.79 -8.42 -21.15
CA LEU A 131 -9.39 -9.69 -20.74
C LEU A 131 -10.67 -10.03 -21.51
N LYS A 132 -11.54 -9.04 -21.77
CA LYS A 132 -12.86 -9.27 -22.40
C LYS A 132 -12.87 -9.07 -23.91
N ILE A 133 -11.86 -8.43 -24.50
CA ILE A 133 -11.79 -8.20 -25.95
C ILE A 133 -10.59 -8.94 -26.56
N VAL A 134 -9.36 -8.65 -26.11
CA VAL A 134 -8.15 -9.20 -26.73
C VAL A 134 -7.96 -10.68 -26.40
N PHE A 135 -8.15 -11.05 -25.13
CA PHE A 135 -7.81 -12.38 -24.58
C PHE A 135 -9.01 -13.30 -24.42
N ILE A 136 -10.20 -12.85 -24.79
CA ILE A 136 -11.46 -13.57 -24.57
C ILE A 136 -11.46 -14.98 -25.15
N ARG A 137 -10.78 -15.19 -26.29
CA ARG A 137 -10.66 -16.49 -26.97
C ARG A 137 -9.81 -17.50 -26.20
N TRP A 138 -8.90 -17.03 -25.35
CA TRP A 138 -8.01 -17.88 -24.56
C TRP A 138 -8.53 -18.13 -23.13
N ILE A 139 -9.41 -17.26 -22.61
CA ILE A 139 -9.87 -17.29 -21.22
C ILE A 139 -11.29 -17.86 -21.09
N GLY A 140 -12.20 -17.51 -22.01
CA GLY A 140 -13.64 -17.74 -21.84
C GLY A 140 -14.35 -16.56 -21.16
N GLN A 141 -15.67 -16.43 -21.37
CA GLN A 141 -16.44 -15.25 -20.94
C GLN A 141 -16.58 -15.12 -19.42
N ASP A 142 -16.83 -16.23 -18.74
CA ASP A 142 -17.05 -16.24 -17.29
C ASP A 142 -15.75 -15.90 -16.55
N LEU A 143 -14.66 -16.61 -16.85
CA LEU A 143 -13.35 -16.35 -16.27
C LEU A 143 -12.81 -14.94 -16.60
N ALA A 144 -13.08 -14.40 -17.79
CA ALA A 144 -12.68 -13.04 -18.12
C ALA A 144 -13.40 -11.99 -17.25
N THR A 145 -14.63 -12.29 -16.84
CA THR A 145 -15.41 -11.43 -15.95
C THR A 145 -14.88 -11.52 -14.51
N ASP A 146 -14.53 -12.71 -14.05
CA ASP A 146 -13.87 -12.92 -12.75
C ASP A 146 -12.52 -12.22 -12.66
N TYR A 147 -11.68 -12.36 -13.69
CA TYR A 147 -10.37 -11.70 -13.73
C TYR A 147 -10.49 -10.18 -13.76
N LEU A 148 -11.48 -9.66 -14.48
CA LEU A 148 -11.80 -8.24 -14.45
C LEU A 148 -12.22 -7.81 -13.04
N ALA A 149 -13.03 -8.61 -12.34
CA ALA A 149 -13.46 -8.29 -10.99
C ALA A 149 -12.27 -8.20 -10.01
N GLY A 150 -11.37 -9.19 -10.05
CA GLY A 150 -10.14 -9.16 -9.26
C GLY A 150 -9.23 -7.97 -9.60
N ALA A 151 -9.08 -7.63 -10.89
CA ALA A 151 -8.32 -6.46 -11.30
C ALA A 151 -8.92 -5.16 -10.77
N VAL A 152 -10.25 -5.01 -10.79
CA VAL A 152 -10.95 -3.82 -10.23
C VAL A 152 -10.75 -3.72 -8.73
N LEU A 153 -10.88 -4.83 -7.98
CA LEU A 153 -10.61 -4.86 -6.54
C LEU A 153 -9.19 -4.39 -6.23
N LEU A 154 -8.21 -4.88 -6.99
CA LEU A 154 -6.80 -4.49 -6.87
C LEU A 154 -6.61 -2.99 -7.21
N GLY A 155 -7.20 -2.52 -8.30
CA GLY A 155 -7.07 -1.14 -8.76
C GLY A 155 -7.74 -0.10 -7.87
N ALA A 156 -8.81 -0.48 -7.17
CA ALA A 156 -9.54 0.39 -6.23
C ALA A 156 -8.90 0.47 -4.84
N ALA A 157 -8.00 -0.48 -4.50
CA ALA A 157 -7.37 -0.55 -3.18
C ALA A 157 -5.96 0.12 -3.21
N PRO A 158 -5.78 1.34 -2.67
CA PRO A 158 -4.49 2.01 -2.62
C PRO A 158 -3.56 1.38 -1.58
N CYS A 159 -2.28 1.20 -1.93
CA CYS A 159 -1.29 0.57 -1.06
C CYS A 159 -0.97 1.38 0.20
N THR A 160 -0.72 0.67 1.30
CA THR A 160 -0.58 1.25 2.64
C THR A 160 0.80 0.99 3.25
N ALA A 161 1.24 -0.27 3.30
CA ALA A 161 2.50 -0.65 3.95
C ALA A 161 3.70 -0.56 3.02
N MET A 162 3.61 -1.17 1.84
CA MET A 162 4.76 -1.37 0.95
C MET A 162 5.27 -0.05 0.34
N VAL A 163 4.41 0.96 0.26
CA VAL A 163 4.76 2.33 -0.18
C VAL A 163 5.84 3.00 0.65
N PHE A 164 6.01 2.64 1.93
CA PHE A 164 7.13 3.15 2.73
C PHE A 164 8.48 2.60 2.24
N VAL A 165 8.52 1.35 1.81
CA VAL A 165 9.72 0.75 1.19
C VAL A 165 10.03 1.45 -0.14
N TRP A 166 9.00 1.67 -0.96
CA TRP A 166 9.17 2.37 -2.25
C TRP A 166 9.59 3.83 -2.08
N SER A 167 8.99 4.54 -1.13
CA SER A 167 9.39 5.89 -0.74
C SER A 167 10.84 5.91 -0.27
N TYR A 168 11.22 5.00 0.63
CA TYR A 168 12.59 4.90 1.12
C TYR A 168 13.59 4.66 -0.03
N LEU A 169 13.31 3.69 -0.91
CA LEU A 169 14.19 3.36 -2.04
C LEU A 169 14.29 4.50 -3.07
N THR A 170 13.30 5.40 -3.10
CA THR A 170 13.32 6.62 -3.91
C THR A 170 13.82 7.86 -3.16
N LYS A 171 14.30 7.71 -1.91
CA LYS A 171 14.68 8.82 -1.01
C LYS A 171 13.57 9.88 -0.88
N GLY A 172 12.35 9.40 -0.69
CA GLY A 172 11.18 10.21 -0.40
C GLY A 172 11.14 10.70 1.04
N ASP A 173 10.41 11.78 1.28
CA ASP A 173 10.14 12.34 2.61
C ASP A 173 9.23 11.37 3.41
N PRO A 174 9.74 10.70 4.46
CA PRO A 174 8.96 9.69 5.20
C PRO A 174 7.73 10.28 5.89
N ALA A 175 7.82 11.51 6.41
CA ALA A 175 6.73 12.16 7.11
C ALA A 175 5.62 12.56 6.15
N TYR A 176 5.97 13.07 4.96
CA TYR A 176 5.00 13.40 3.93
C TYR A 176 4.34 12.15 3.33
N THR A 177 5.12 11.09 3.09
CA THR A 177 4.59 9.78 2.65
C THR A 177 3.58 9.24 3.66
N LEU A 178 3.87 9.28 4.96
CA LEU A 178 2.95 8.86 6.01
C LEU A 178 1.59 9.59 5.92
N VAL A 179 1.61 10.91 5.66
CA VAL A 179 0.39 11.68 5.49
C VAL A 179 -0.35 11.26 4.22
N GLN A 180 0.35 11.10 3.09
CA GLN A 180 -0.28 10.68 1.84
C GLN A 180 -1.00 9.33 2.00
N VAL A 181 -0.38 8.39 2.70
CA VAL A 181 -0.98 7.09 3.02
C VAL A 181 -2.18 7.25 3.93
N ALA A 182 -2.02 7.95 5.06
CA ALA A 182 -3.11 8.15 6.02
C ALA A 182 -4.35 8.80 5.38
N VAL A 183 -4.17 9.79 4.51
CA VAL A 183 -5.28 10.43 3.79
C VAL A 183 -5.94 9.45 2.81
N ASN A 184 -5.16 8.64 2.09
CA ASN A 184 -5.74 7.61 1.21
C ASN A 184 -6.52 6.57 2.01
N ASP A 185 -6.01 6.14 3.16
CA ASP A 185 -6.69 5.14 4.01
C ASP A 185 -8.01 5.66 4.58
N LEU A 186 -8.07 6.96 4.92
CA LEU A 186 -9.32 7.59 5.34
C LEU A 186 -10.33 7.68 4.20
N ILE A 187 -9.89 8.01 2.98
CA ILE A 187 -10.76 8.03 1.80
C ILE A 187 -11.25 6.60 1.47
N LEU A 188 -10.41 5.59 1.66
CA LEU A 188 -10.72 4.18 1.41
C LEU A 188 -11.97 3.73 2.15
N LEU A 189 -12.12 4.15 3.42
CA LEU A 189 -13.29 3.81 4.24
C LEU A 189 -14.63 4.18 3.60
N LEU A 190 -14.64 5.21 2.76
CA LEU A 190 -15.86 5.74 2.15
C LEU A 190 -15.95 5.47 0.65
N ALA A 191 -14.81 5.49 -0.05
CA ALA A 191 -14.76 5.47 -1.51
C ALA A 191 -14.59 4.06 -2.09
N PHE A 192 -13.96 3.13 -1.37
CA PHE A 192 -13.68 1.78 -1.90
C PHE A 192 -14.96 1.03 -2.28
N THR A 193 -15.91 0.88 -1.35
CA THR A 193 -17.14 0.12 -1.58
C THR A 193 -17.98 0.71 -2.73
N PRO A 194 -18.27 2.03 -2.79
CA PRO A 194 -19.04 2.59 -3.90
C PRO A 194 -18.33 2.48 -5.26
N ILE A 195 -17.03 2.72 -5.34
CA ILE A 195 -16.28 2.66 -6.60
C ILE A 195 -16.25 1.23 -7.13
N VAL A 196 -15.93 0.26 -6.28
CA VAL A 196 -15.92 -1.15 -6.66
C VAL A 196 -17.30 -1.59 -7.12
N ALA A 197 -18.34 -1.30 -6.33
CA ALA A 197 -19.69 -1.72 -6.65
C ALA A 197 -20.22 -1.06 -7.95
N PHE A 198 -19.86 0.20 -8.20
CA PHE A 198 -20.15 0.86 -9.47
C PHE A 198 -19.44 0.17 -10.65
N LEU A 199 -18.11 0.02 -10.59
CA LEU A 199 -17.32 -0.55 -11.69
C LEU A 199 -17.69 -2.00 -12.00
N LEU A 200 -17.96 -2.80 -10.97
CA LEU A 200 -18.40 -4.19 -11.14
C LEU A 200 -19.86 -4.27 -11.64
N GLY A 201 -20.72 -3.35 -11.18
CA GLY A 201 -22.09 -3.22 -11.68
C GLY A 201 -22.16 -2.91 -13.17
N VAL A 202 -21.25 -2.09 -13.71
CA VAL A 202 -21.13 -1.83 -15.16
C VAL A 202 -20.84 -3.12 -15.96
N SER A 203 -20.17 -4.10 -15.35
CA SER A 203 -19.88 -5.40 -15.94
C SER A 203 -20.94 -6.48 -15.66
N ASN A 204 -22.09 -6.12 -15.10
CA ASN A 204 -23.14 -7.05 -14.64
C ASN A 204 -22.67 -8.06 -13.59
N VAL A 205 -21.64 -7.73 -12.81
CA VAL A 205 -21.21 -8.53 -11.67
C VAL A 205 -22.06 -8.10 -10.47
N ILE A 206 -22.84 -9.03 -9.92
CA ILE A 206 -23.64 -8.77 -8.73
C ILE A 206 -22.71 -8.75 -7.53
N VAL A 207 -22.60 -7.59 -6.89
CA VAL A 207 -21.74 -7.43 -5.71
C VAL A 207 -22.59 -7.27 -4.45
N PRO A 208 -22.48 -8.17 -3.46
CA PRO A 208 -23.14 -7.99 -2.18
C PRO A 208 -22.50 -6.81 -1.43
N TYR A 209 -23.22 -5.68 -1.41
CA TYR A 209 -22.79 -4.46 -0.72
C TYR A 209 -22.49 -4.70 0.77
N ASP A 210 -23.29 -5.55 1.42
CA ASP A 210 -23.12 -5.90 2.83
C ASP A 210 -21.75 -6.57 3.08
N THR A 211 -21.35 -7.52 2.24
CA THR A 211 -20.04 -8.20 2.34
C THR A 211 -18.89 -7.26 2.05
N LEU A 212 -19.02 -6.39 1.04
CA LEU A 212 -18.00 -5.37 0.74
C LEU A 212 -17.82 -4.40 1.92
N PHE A 213 -18.92 -3.88 2.45
CA PHE A 213 -18.89 -2.96 3.58
C PHE A 213 -18.34 -3.63 4.84
N LEU A 214 -18.80 -4.85 5.14
CA LEU A 214 -18.29 -5.65 6.25
C LEU A 214 -16.78 -5.88 6.12
N SER A 215 -16.28 -6.15 4.91
CA SER A 215 -14.84 -6.31 4.67
C SER A 215 -14.06 -5.04 4.96
N VAL A 216 -14.53 -3.87 4.53
CA VAL A 216 -13.88 -2.58 4.86
C VAL A 216 -13.89 -2.33 6.37
N VAL A 217 -15.01 -2.61 7.04
CA VAL A 217 -15.11 -2.47 8.50
C VAL A 217 -14.13 -3.40 9.20
N LEU A 218 -14.14 -4.67 8.85
CA LEU A 218 -13.35 -5.70 9.48
C LEU A 218 -11.85 -5.48 9.23
N PHE A 219 -11.45 -5.28 7.98
CA PHE A 219 -10.04 -5.23 7.62
C PHE A 219 -9.41 -3.85 7.85
N VAL A 220 -10.16 -2.76 7.80
CA VAL A 220 -9.59 -1.40 7.87
C VAL A 220 -10.08 -0.62 9.08
N VAL A 221 -11.40 -0.52 9.29
CA VAL A 221 -11.95 0.31 10.38
C VAL A 221 -11.54 -0.21 11.75
N ILE A 222 -11.62 -1.51 12.00
CA ILE A 222 -11.28 -2.10 13.29
C ILE A 222 -9.79 -1.87 13.64
N PRO A 223 -8.80 -2.21 12.78
CA PRO A 223 -7.40 -1.89 13.04
C PRO A 223 -7.11 -0.39 13.19
N LEU A 224 -7.77 0.47 12.41
CA LEU A 224 -7.62 1.92 12.49
C LEU A 224 -8.11 2.46 13.83
N LEU A 225 -9.30 2.05 14.27
CA LEU A 225 -9.84 2.41 15.58
C LEU A 225 -8.95 1.87 16.71
N GLY A 226 -8.49 0.62 16.59
CA GLY A 226 -7.54 0.02 17.52
C GLY A 226 -6.26 0.86 17.64
N GLY A 227 -5.64 1.22 16.52
CA GLY A 227 -4.43 2.04 16.49
C GLY A 227 -4.66 3.43 17.11
N TYR A 228 -5.76 4.10 16.74
CA TYR A 228 -6.11 5.41 17.29
C TYR A 228 -6.33 5.38 18.81
N LEU A 229 -7.14 4.43 19.28
CA LEU A 229 -7.46 4.30 20.70
C LEU A 229 -6.22 3.92 21.52
N SER A 230 -5.41 2.97 21.04
CA SER A 230 -4.15 2.58 21.68
C SER A 230 -3.17 3.75 21.78
N ARG A 231 -2.97 4.52 20.70
CA ARG A 231 -2.11 5.71 20.72
C ARG A 231 -2.60 6.73 21.75
N LYS A 232 -3.88 7.07 21.72
CA LYS A 232 -4.48 8.05 22.65
C LYS A 232 -4.39 7.59 24.11
N PHE A 233 -4.66 6.31 24.36
CA PHE A 233 -4.62 5.74 25.71
C PHE A 233 -3.18 5.71 26.26
N ILE A 234 -2.21 5.24 25.47
CA ILE A 234 -0.82 5.10 25.93
C ILE A 234 -0.17 6.46 26.15
N ILE A 235 -0.34 7.41 25.22
CA ILE A 235 0.21 8.77 25.38
C ILE A 235 -0.35 9.44 26.64
N LYS A 236 -1.66 9.27 26.91
CA LYS A 236 -2.32 9.83 28.10
C LYS A 236 -1.77 9.26 29.42
N HIS A 237 -1.34 7.99 29.45
CA HIS A 237 -0.92 7.31 30.69
C HIS A 237 0.60 7.18 30.87
N ARG A 238 1.39 7.23 29.80
CA ARG A 238 2.83 6.88 29.85
C ARG A 238 3.78 7.89 29.19
N SER A 239 3.26 8.93 28.51
CA SER A 239 3.98 9.95 27.71
C SER A 239 4.18 9.60 26.23
N VAL A 240 4.55 10.62 25.43
CA VAL A 240 4.82 10.50 23.98
C VAL A 240 6.13 9.74 23.75
N GLU A 241 7.15 10.00 24.56
CA GLU A 241 8.46 9.36 24.46
C GLU A 241 8.34 7.85 24.69
N TYR A 242 7.55 7.42 25.69
CA TYR A 242 7.30 5.98 25.90
C TYR A 242 6.59 5.35 24.69
N PHE A 243 5.62 6.05 24.10
CA PHE A 243 4.90 5.58 22.94
C PHE A 243 5.85 5.37 21.75
N GLU A 244 6.68 6.36 21.44
CA GLU A 244 7.56 6.33 20.28
C GLU A 244 8.79 5.44 20.47
N ASP A 245 9.44 5.53 21.63
CA ASP A 245 10.72 4.84 21.85
C ASP A 245 10.62 3.42 22.38
N VAL A 246 9.47 3.04 22.96
CA VAL A 246 9.29 1.72 23.57
C VAL A 246 8.13 0.97 22.94
N PHE A 247 6.95 1.59 22.87
CA PHE A 247 5.75 0.88 22.40
C PHE A 247 5.77 0.64 20.89
N LEU A 248 6.04 1.66 20.07
CA LEU A 248 6.12 1.52 18.61
C LEU A 248 7.21 0.53 18.18
N LYS A 249 8.39 0.57 18.82
CA LYS A 249 9.51 -0.32 18.49
C LYS A 249 9.18 -1.82 18.67
N LYS A 250 8.21 -2.18 19.52
CA LYS A 250 7.73 -3.58 19.65
C LYS A 250 7.09 -4.11 18.37
N PHE A 251 6.58 -3.22 17.51
CA PHE A 251 5.87 -3.59 16.29
C PHE A 251 6.70 -3.49 15.01
N ASP A 252 7.96 -3.03 15.09
CA ASP A 252 8.83 -2.83 13.92
C ASP A 252 8.98 -4.13 13.10
N ASN A 253 9.09 -5.29 13.76
CA ASN A 253 9.20 -6.60 13.09
C ASN A 253 7.86 -7.30 12.88
N VAL A 254 6.80 -6.90 13.61
CA VAL A 254 5.49 -7.57 13.56
C VAL A 254 4.85 -7.39 12.19
N THR A 255 4.96 -6.20 11.61
CA THR A 255 4.39 -5.89 10.28
C THR A 255 5.00 -6.78 9.19
N ILE A 256 6.33 -6.97 9.25
CA ILE A 256 7.08 -7.80 8.29
C ILE A 256 6.68 -9.27 8.44
N VAL A 257 6.65 -9.79 9.66
CA VAL A 257 6.24 -11.18 9.91
C VAL A 257 4.79 -11.42 9.46
N GLY A 258 3.88 -10.48 9.78
CA GLY A 258 2.48 -10.53 9.34
C GLY A 258 2.37 -10.56 7.81
N LEU A 259 3.13 -9.71 7.11
CA LEU A 259 3.19 -9.68 5.64
C LEU A 259 3.64 -11.03 5.07
N LEU A 260 4.77 -11.56 5.54
CA LEU A 260 5.33 -12.82 5.01
C LEU A 260 4.41 -14.02 5.29
N LEU A 261 3.80 -14.07 6.47
CA LEU A 261 2.81 -15.12 6.81
C LEU A 261 1.54 -15.00 5.97
N THR A 262 1.06 -13.77 5.72
CA THR A 262 -0.09 -13.52 4.84
C THR A 262 0.20 -14.02 3.44
N LEU A 263 1.39 -13.74 2.89
CA LEU A 263 1.80 -14.24 1.59
C LEU A 263 1.81 -15.78 1.58
N ILE A 264 2.43 -16.43 2.56
CA ILE A 264 2.46 -17.90 2.63
C ILE A 264 1.04 -18.49 2.63
N ILE A 265 0.13 -17.91 3.41
CA ILE A 265 -1.26 -18.40 3.51
C ILE A 265 -2.05 -18.14 2.23
N ILE A 266 -1.94 -16.96 1.63
CA ILE A 266 -2.62 -16.66 0.36
C ILE A 266 -2.13 -17.60 -0.74
N PHE A 267 -0.81 -17.79 -0.86
CA PHE A 267 -0.23 -18.67 -1.88
C PHE A 267 -0.45 -20.15 -1.58
N SER A 268 -0.67 -20.55 -0.32
CA SER A 268 -1.06 -21.93 0.00
C SER A 268 -2.50 -22.22 -0.38
N PHE A 269 -3.41 -21.25 -0.28
CA PHE A 269 -4.77 -21.38 -0.81
C PHE A 269 -4.80 -21.47 -2.33
N GLN A 270 -3.90 -20.78 -3.03
CA GLN A 270 -3.90 -20.69 -4.50
C GLN A 270 -2.91 -21.63 -5.21
N GLY A 271 -2.20 -22.48 -4.46
CA GLY A 271 -1.08 -23.26 -5.00
C GLY A 271 -1.45 -24.13 -6.21
N GLU A 272 -2.58 -24.83 -6.14
CA GLU A 272 -3.06 -25.69 -7.24
C GLU A 272 -3.49 -24.89 -8.47
N ILE A 273 -4.26 -23.83 -8.25
CA ILE A 273 -4.76 -22.97 -9.34
C ILE A 273 -3.59 -22.32 -10.09
N ILE A 274 -2.56 -21.87 -9.36
CA ILE A 274 -1.35 -21.26 -9.94
C ILE A 274 -0.60 -22.25 -10.83
N LEU A 275 -0.39 -23.49 -10.38
CA LEU A 275 0.36 -24.49 -11.13
C LEU A 275 -0.39 -24.99 -12.37
N ASN A 276 -1.72 -25.08 -12.29
CA ASN A 276 -2.54 -25.57 -13.38
C ASN A 276 -2.83 -24.50 -14.45
N ASN A 277 -2.68 -23.20 -14.12
CA ASN A 277 -3.08 -22.10 -15.01
C ASN A 277 -1.97 -21.08 -15.34
N PRO A 278 -0.75 -21.49 -15.76
CA PRO A 278 0.36 -20.58 -16.02
C PRO A 278 0.06 -19.58 -17.14
N LEU A 279 -0.70 -19.98 -18.16
CA LEU A 279 -1.11 -19.08 -19.24
C LEU A 279 -1.99 -17.94 -18.71
N HIS A 280 -2.93 -18.25 -17.82
CA HIS A 280 -3.85 -17.25 -17.26
C HIS A 280 -3.11 -16.22 -16.40
N ILE A 281 -2.09 -16.64 -15.66
CA ILE A 281 -1.19 -15.74 -14.92
C ILE A 281 -0.55 -14.72 -15.86
N LEU A 282 -0.02 -15.16 -17.00
CA LEU A 282 0.59 -14.26 -17.98
C LEU A 282 -0.45 -13.30 -18.60
N LEU A 283 -1.63 -13.80 -18.94
CA LEU A 283 -2.71 -12.99 -19.52
C LEU A 283 -3.23 -11.91 -18.55
N ILE A 284 -3.31 -12.23 -17.26
CA ILE A 284 -3.67 -11.27 -16.20
C ILE A 284 -2.52 -10.28 -15.95
N ALA A 285 -1.27 -10.74 -15.98
CA ALA A 285 -0.10 -9.89 -15.73
C ALA A 285 0.01 -8.74 -16.74
N VAL A 286 -0.30 -8.97 -18.02
CA VAL A 286 -0.19 -7.93 -19.08
C VAL A 286 -0.95 -6.64 -18.74
N PRO A 287 -2.28 -6.65 -18.52
CA PRO A 287 -3.02 -5.44 -18.18
C PRO A 287 -2.56 -4.82 -16.85
N LEU A 288 -2.19 -5.63 -15.85
CA LEU A 288 -1.73 -5.12 -14.56
C LEU A 288 -0.39 -4.39 -14.65
N ILE A 289 0.55 -4.89 -15.46
CA ILE A 289 1.82 -4.22 -15.74
C ILE A 289 1.56 -2.88 -16.43
N ILE A 290 0.77 -2.90 -17.51
CA ILE A 290 0.46 -1.69 -18.30
C ILE A 290 -0.19 -0.63 -17.41
N GLN A 291 -1.16 -1.03 -16.60
CA GLN A 291 -1.85 -0.14 -15.67
C GLN A 291 -0.89 0.44 -14.63
N THR A 292 -0.03 -0.37 -14.02
CA THR A 292 0.94 0.08 -13.01
C THR A 292 1.90 1.13 -13.58
N PHE A 293 2.44 0.90 -14.78
CA PHE A 293 3.28 1.89 -15.47
C PHE A 293 2.51 3.15 -15.82
N LEU A 294 1.29 3.01 -16.38
CA LEU A 294 0.46 4.15 -16.76
C LEU A 294 0.21 5.07 -15.56
N ILE A 295 -0.21 4.50 -14.44
CA ILE A 295 -0.53 5.26 -13.23
C ILE A 295 0.70 5.92 -12.63
N PHE A 296 1.83 5.21 -12.60
CA PHE A 296 3.10 5.81 -12.20
C PHE A 296 3.42 7.05 -13.05
N PHE A 297 3.36 6.94 -14.38
CA PHE A 297 3.69 8.07 -15.26
C PHE A 297 2.68 9.21 -15.18
N ILE A 298 1.41 8.92 -14.94
CA ILE A 298 0.39 9.95 -14.70
C ILE A 298 0.72 10.72 -13.41
N ALA A 299 0.88 10.04 -12.27
CA ALA A 299 1.15 10.70 -11.00
C ALA A 299 2.51 11.40 -10.98
N TYR A 300 3.57 10.72 -11.45
CA TYR A 300 4.93 11.25 -11.49
C TYR A 300 5.07 12.42 -12.48
N GLY A 301 4.45 12.30 -13.65
CA GLY A 301 4.38 13.36 -14.65
C GLY A 301 3.59 14.57 -14.17
N TRP A 302 2.44 14.34 -13.52
CA TRP A 302 1.65 15.41 -12.91
C TRP A 302 2.48 16.14 -11.83
N ALA A 303 3.13 15.41 -10.93
CA ALA A 303 4.01 15.99 -9.92
C ALA A 303 5.14 16.84 -10.55
N LYS A 304 5.70 16.39 -11.68
CA LYS A 304 6.71 17.15 -12.45
C LYS A 304 6.15 18.45 -13.01
N ILE A 305 4.97 18.41 -13.64
CA ILE A 305 4.30 19.60 -14.19
C ILE A 305 4.03 20.63 -13.09
N TRP A 306 3.66 20.15 -11.90
CA TRP A 306 3.44 21.01 -10.72
C TRP A 306 4.71 21.42 -9.98
N LYS A 307 5.88 21.04 -10.49
CA LYS A 307 7.20 21.38 -9.97
C LYS A 307 7.37 20.97 -8.50
N LEU A 308 6.81 19.82 -8.12
CA LEU A 308 7.06 19.23 -6.81
C LEU A 308 8.53 18.79 -6.71
N PRO A 309 9.13 18.81 -5.51
CA PRO A 309 10.46 18.23 -5.30
C PRO A 309 10.41 16.71 -5.45
N HIS A 310 11.56 16.09 -5.78
CA HIS A 310 11.64 14.65 -6.08
C HIS A 310 11.21 13.78 -4.88
N ASP A 311 11.59 14.20 -3.67
CA ASP A 311 11.26 13.57 -2.40
C ASP A 311 9.75 13.49 -2.11
N ILE A 312 8.93 14.30 -2.80
CA ILE A 312 7.46 14.23 -2.77
C ILE A 312 6.91 13.57 -4.03
N ALA A 313 7.48 13.90 -5.20
CA ALA A 313 6.99 13.43 -6.49
C ALA A 313 7.18 11.92 -6.68
N ALA A 314 8.34 11.37 -6.28
CA ALA A 314 8.60 9.95 -6.42
C ALA A 314 7.68 9.10 -5.53
N PRO A 315 7.53 9.39 -4.21
CA PRO A 315 6.52 8.72 -3.40
C PRO A 315 5.10 8.88 -3.94
N ALA A 316 4.72 10.06 -4.44
CA ALA A 316 3.40 10.26 -5.05
C ALA A 316 3.15 9.30 -6.24
N GLY A 317 4.17 9.12 -7.10
CA GLY A 317 4.13 8.15 -8.18
C GLY A 317 4.01 6.71 -7.70
N MET A 318 4.77 6.33 -6.67
CA MET A 318 4.74 4.97 -6.10
C MET A 318 3.42 4.67 -5.40
N ILE A 319 2.90 5.60 -4.61
CA ILE A 319 1.59 5.48 -3.94
C ILE A 319 0.47 5.33 -4.95
N GLY A 320 0.56 6.05 -6.08
CA GLY A 320 -0.38 5.88 -7.19
C GLY A 320 -0.32 4.47 -7.79
N ALA A 321 0.88 4.00 -8.10
CA ALA A 321 1.09 2.77 -8.85
C ALA A 321 0.86 1.49 -8.02
N SER A 322 1.18 1.50 -6.73
CA SER A 322 1.07 0.33 -5.85
C SER A 322 -0.37 0.01 -5.43
N ASN A 323 -0.63 -1.26 -5.12
CA ASN A 323 -1.94 -1.74 -4.70
C ASN A 323 -1.92 -2.31 -3.28
N PHE A 324 -3.08 -2.32 -2.64
CA PHE A 324 -3.27 -3.01 -1.37
C PHE A 324 -3.76 -4.43 -1.63
N PHE A 325 -2.83 -5.30 -2.00
CA PHE A 325 -3.18 -6.64 -2.45
C PHE A 325 -3.76 -7.50 -1.32
N GLU A 326 -3.35 -7.32 -0.06
CA GLU A 326 -3.85 -8.10 1.06
C GLU A 326 -5.36 -7.89 1.26
N LEU A 327 -5.78 -6.61 1.22
CA LEU A 327 -7.20 -6.26 1.24
C LEU A 327 -7.92 -6.78 -0.02
N ALA A 328 -7.34 -6.59 -1.21
CA ALA A 328 -7.98 -7.00 -2.46
C ALA A 328 -8.19 -8.52 -2.52
N VAL A 329 -7.19 -9.32 -2.13
CA VAL A 329 -7.27 -10.79 -2.05
C VAL A 329 -8.33 -11.19 -1.03
N ALA A 330 -8.31 -10.62 0.18
CA ALA A 330 -9.28 -10.97 1.22
C ALA A 330 -10.73 -10.66 0.80
N VAL A 331 -10.95 -9.50 0.18
CA VAL A 331 -12.26 -9.12 -0.36
C VAL A 331 -12.66 -10.04 -1.51
N ALA A 332 -11.76 -10.34 -2.46
CA ALA A 332 -12.04 -11.24 -3.57
C ALA A 332 -12.46 -12.63 -3.08
N ILE A 333 -11.75 -13.18 -2.11
CA ILE A 333 -12.10 -14.46 -1.48
C ILE A 333 -13.47 -14.39 -0.81
N SER A 334 -13.77 -13.32 -0.07
CA SER A 334 -15.06 -13.20 0.62
C SER A 334 -16.27 -13.03 -0.30
N LEU A 335 -16.06 -12.46 -1.49
CA LEU A 335 -17.13 -12.19 -2.45
C LEU A 335 -17.33 -13.33 -3.44
N PHE A 336 -16.22 -13.91 -3.93
CA PHE A 336 -16.22 -14.83 -5.05
C PHE A 336 -15.76 -16.25 -4.66
N GLY A 337 -15.19 -16.41 -3.47
CA GLY A 337 -14.63 -17.68 -3.00
C GLY A 337 -13.13 -17.82 -3.30
N LEU A 338 -12.51 -18.77 -2.60
CA LEU A 338 -11.08 -19.09 -2.72
C LEU A 338 -10.73 -19.54 -4.14
N ASP A 339 -11.54 -20.39 -4.76
CA ASP A 339 -11.23 -20.98 -6.07
C ASP A 339 -11.60 -20.09 -7.26
N SER A 340 -12.02 -18.85 -7.01
CA SER A 340 -12.49 -17.93 -8.06
C SER A 340 -11.37 -17.35 -8.91
N GLY A 341 -11.71 -17.00 -10.16
CA GLY A 341 -10.79 -16.26 -11.01
C GLY A 341 -10.44 -14.89 -10.43
N ALA A 342 -11.37 -14.26 -9.70
CA ALA A 342 -11.15 -12.97 -9.05
C ALA A 342 -10.04 -13.06 -8.00
N ALA A 343 -10.06 -14.11 -7.17
CA ALA A 343 -9.00 -14.37 -6.20
C ALA A 343 -7.66 -14.61 -6.90
N LEU A 344 -7.62 -15.45 -7.95
CA LEU A 344 -6.41 -15.65 -8.75
C LEU A 344 -5.85 -14.32 -9.29
N ALA A 345 -6.69 -13.47 -9.88
CA ALA A 345 -6.24 -12.20 -10.46
C ALA A 345 -5.62 -11.25 -9.43
N THR A 346 -6.15 -11.21 -8.20
CA THR A 346 -5.54 -10.42 -7.11
C THR A 346 -4.18 -10.98 -6.68
N VAL A 347 -4.01 -12.31 -6.65
CA VAL A 347 -2.74 -12.96 -6.33
C VAL A 347 -1.69 -12.75 -7.44
N VAL A 348 -2.10 -12.79 -8.71
CA VAL A 348 -1.23 -12.42 -9.83
C VAL A 348 -0.74 -10.97 -9.70
N GLY A 349 -1.59 -10.07 -9.19
CA GLY A 349 -1.20 -8.71 -8.83
C GLY A 349 0.04 -8.68 -7.93
N VAL A 350 0.08 -9.51 -6.89
CA VAL A 350 1.23 -9.62 -5.98
C VAL A 350 2.50 -10.07 -6.69
N LEU A 351 2.38 -11.08 -7.55
CA LEU A 351 3.50 -11.62 -8.32
C LEU A 351 4.14 -10.57 -9.23
N VAL A 352 3.30 -9.71 -9.82
CA VAL A 352 3.71 -8.68 -10.78
C VAL A 352 4.19 -7.42 -10.09
N GLU A 353 3.58 -7.02 -8.98
CA GLU A 353 3.78 -5.72 -8.37
C GLU A 353 5.23 -5.50 -7.93
N VAL A 354 5.81 -6.43 -7.16
CA VAL A 354 7.17 -6.29 -6.62
C VAL A 354 8.22 -6.03 -7.72
N PRO A 355 8.36 -6.85 -8.79
CA PRO A 355 9.35 -6.59 -9.82
C PRO A 355 9.08 -5.29 -10.59
N VAL A 356 7.81 -4.98 -10.90
CA VAL A 356 7.45 -3.74 -11.61
C VAL A 356 7.79 -2.52 -10.77
N MET A 357 7.45 -2.52 -9.48
CA MET A 357 7.74 -1.42 -8.56
C MET A 357 9.24 -1.16 -8.43
N LEU A 358 10.08 -2.20 -8.40
CA LEU A 358 11.54 -2.04 -8.40
C LEU A 358 12.07 -1.39 -9.69
N VAL A 359 11.48 -1.73 -10.84
CA VAL A 359 11.79 -1.06 -12.11
C VAL A 359 11.38 0.42 -12.05
N LEU A 360 10.19 0.72 -11.54
CA LEU A 360 9.72 2.11 -11.36
C LEU A 360 10.61 2.90 -10.40
N VAL A 361 11.04 2.29 -9.29
CA VAL A 361 12.02 2.88 -8.35
C VAL A 361 13.31 3.24 -9.08
N ARG A 362 13.82 2.36 -9.93
CA ARG A 362 15.01 2.63 -10.75
C ARG A 362 14.77 3.80 -11.71
N ILE A 363 13.62 3.85 -12.36
CA ILE A 363 13.23 4.96 -13.26
C ILE A 363 13.17 6.28 -12.48
N ALA A 364 12.45 6.32 -11.35
CA ALA A 364 12.33 7.50 -10.50
C ALA A 364 13.69 7.99 -10.00
N ASN A 365 14.58 7.08 -9.61
CA ASN A 365 15.93 7.43 -9.15
C ASN A 365 16.81 7.97 -10.27
N ASN A 366 16.73 7.40 -11.47
CA ASN A 366 17.49 7.86 -12.63
C ASN A 366 16.99 9.20 -13.17
N THR A 367 15.75 9.58 -12.89
CA THR A 367 15.11 10.81 -13.39
C THR A 367 15.03 11.93 -12.35
N ARG A 368 15.77 11.81 -11.24
CA ARG A 368 15.88 12.85 -10.19
C ARG A 368 16.16 14.25 -10.72
N TYR A 369 17.00 14.35 -11.75
CA TYR A 369 17.38 15.62 -12.37
C TYR A 369 16.21 16.36 -13.06
N TRP A 370 15.05 15.72 -13.24
CA TRP A 370 13.83 16.36 -13.75
C TRP A 370 13.12 17.24 -12.72
N PHE A 371 13.46 17.10 -11.45
CA PHE A 371 12.79 17.76 -10.34
C PHE A 371 13.75 18.73 -9.66
N LYS A 372 13.22 19.83 -9.14
CA LYS A 372 14.02 20.77 -8.35
C LYS A 372 14.52 20.05 -7.10
N GLN A 373 15.82 20.09 -6.85
CA GLN A 373 16.38 19.54 -5.62
C GLN A 373 15.97 20.42 -4.45
N THR A 374 15.52 19.79 -3.37
CA THR A 374 15.20 20.44 -2.10
C THR A 374 16.51 21.02 -1.53
N GLY A 375 16.81 22.27 -1.89
CA GLY A 375 18.09 22.93 -1.63
C GLY A 375 18.31 24.20 -2.45
N GLU A 376 17.71 24.29 -3.64
CA GLU A 376 17.64 25.54 -4.41
C GLU A 376 16.48 26.41 -3.90
N ARG A 377 16.61 26.97 -2.69
CA ARG A 377 15.88 28.20 -2.36
C ARG A 377 16.45 29.29 -3.27
N GLY A 378 15.56 29.92 -4.04
CA GLY A 378 15.91 30.84 -5.12
C GLY A 378 16.98 31.86 -4.75
N LYS A 379 17.92 32.03 -5.67
CA LYS A 379 18.60 33.31 -5.84
C LYS A 379 17.61 34.35 -6.34
#